data_AF-A0A0S8B4I2-F1
#
_entry.id   AF-A0A0S8B4I2-F1
#
_cell.length_a   1.000
_cell.length_b   1.000
_cell.length_c   1.000
_cell.angle_alpha   90.00
_cell.angle_beta   90.00
_cell.angle_gamma   90.00
#
_symmetry.space_group_name_H-M   'P 1'
#
loop_
_entity.id
_entity.type
_entity.pdbx_description
1 polymer ?
#
loop_
_entity_poly.entity_id
_entity_poly.type
_entity_poly.pdbx_seq_one_letter_code
_entity_poly.pdbx_strand_id
1 'polypeptide(L)'
;SPVRDTIRVDWDSLDKRAFHIPAQGSKARVIGAIESQIVTNHLIEEIPWENGLAVTDLERDILKMAVIERHLGTGNVGLGFIHGFGLKAGALATSVAHDHHNIVVVGVDDQSMYTAACAVGEMGGGFATANKDQVMATLPFPIAGLMSDQPAEAVVVAMDTLQKSAAALGSKLHDPFMTLSFMALEVIPTLKLTDQGLIDVEQFKPVKLFVE
;
A
#
# COMPACT_ATOMS: atom_id res chain seq x y z
N SER A 1 -12.89 -21.75 -9.40
CA SER A 1 -13.29 -22.14 -8.02
C SER A 1 -13.81 -20.89 -7.34
N PRO A 2 -14.86 -20.91 -6.49
CA PRO A 2 -15.41 -19.68 -5.89
C PRO A 2 -14.41 -18.91 -5.01
N VAL A 3 -13.35 -19.58 -4.55
CA VAL A 3 -12.25 -18.98 -3.76
C VAL A 3 -11.02 -18.66 -4.61
N ARG A 4 -11.08 -18.80 -5.93
CA ARG A 4 -10.05 -18.33 -6.87
C ARG A 4 -10.65 -17.19 -7.70
N ASP A 5 -9.80 -16.39 -8.36
CA ASP A 5 -10.23 -15.27 -9.20
C ASP A 5 -11.00 -14.17 -8.42
N THR A 6 -10.52 -13.90 -7.21
CA THR A 6 -11.14 -12.94 -6.28
C THR A 6 -10.53 -11.54 -6.36
N ILE A 7 -9.50 -11.33 -7.18
CA ILE A 7 -8.93 -10.02 -7.44
C ILE A 7 -9.58 -9.43 -8.70
N ARG A 8 -10.56 -8.57 -8.48
CA ARG A 8 -11.38 -7.90 -9.48
C ARG A 8 -11.19 -6.40 -9.33
N VAL A 9 -10.17 -5.90 -10.02
CA VAL A 9 -9.89 -4.48 -10.13
C VAL A 9 -10.31 -4.04 -11.53
N ASP A 10 -10.75 -2.80 -11.67
CA ASP A 10 -11.00 -2.20 -12.97
C ASP A 10 -9.67 -1.82 -13.64
N TRP A 11 -8.97 -2.82 -14.19
CA TRP A 11 -7.67 -2.65 -14.83
C TRP A 11 -7.72 -1.79 -16.09
N ASP A 12 -8.90 -1.62 -16.70
CA ASP A 12 -9.07 -0.76 -17.87
C ASP A 12 -9.02 0.72 -17.49
N SER A 13 -9.42 1.07 -16.26
CA SER A 13 -9.34 2.44 -15.74
C SER A 13 -8.16 2.70 -14.82
N LEU A 14 -7.58 1.65 -14.22
CA LEU A 14 -6.42 1.78 -13.35
C LEU A 14 -5.14 1.95 -14.19
N ASP A 15 -4.56 3.15 -14.11
CA ASP A 15 -3.21 3.44 -14.56
C ASP A 15 -2.43 4.24 -13.51
N LYS A 16 -1.17 4.56 -13.78
CA LYS A 16 -0.31 5.30 -12.83
C LYS A 16 -0.90 6.63 -12.34
N ARG A 17 -1.77 7.27 -13.12
CA ARG A 17 -2.48 8.51 -12.74
C ARG A 17 -3.46 8.29 -11.59
N ALA A 18 -3.89 7.04 -11.35
CA ALA A 18 -4.69 6.70 -10.18
C ALA A 18 -3.93 6.92 -8.86
N PHE A 19 -2.60 7.06 -8.89
CA PHE A 19 -1.76 7.38 -7.74
C PHE A 19 -1.37 8.87 -7.67
N HIS A 20 -1.86 9.70 -8.60
CA HIS A 20 -1.67 11.14 -8.54
C HIS A 20 -2.49 11.71 -7.38
N ILE A 21 -1.82 12.48 -6.52
CA ILE A 21 -2.46 13.24 -5.44
C ILE A 21 -2.36 14.72 -5.83
N PRO A 22 -3.44 15.37 -6.32
CA PRO A 22 -3.41 16.81 -6.56
C PRO A 22 -3.04 17.55 -5.27
N ALA A 23 -2.07 18.47 -5.35
CA ALA A 23 -1.72 19.30 -4.21
C ALA A 23 -2.88 20.26 -3.92
N GLN A 24 -3.48 20.15 -2.73
CA GLN A 24 -4.58 21.02 -2.29
C GLN A 24 -4.20 21.84 -1.05
N GLY A 25 -2.91 21.86 -0.71
CA GLY A 25 -2.44 22.34 0.57
C GLY A 25 -0.95 22.08 0.76
N SER A 26 -0.34 22.73 1.76
CA SER A 26 1.07 22.50 2.14
C SER A 26 1.21 21.41 3.19
N LYS A 27 0.16 21.15 3.98
CA LYS A 27 0.16 20.13 5.04
C LYS A 27 -0.87 19.05 4.79
N ALA A 28 -0.46 17.80 5.00
CA ALA A 28 -1.35 16.65 4.91
C ALA A 28 -1.28 15.79 6.17
N ARG A 29 -2.35 15.03 6.37
CA ARG A 29 -2.39 13.93 7.33
C ARG A 29 -1.53 12.78 6.82
N VAL A 30 -0.63 12.31 7.66
CA VAL A 30 0.29 11.20 7.35
C VAL A 30 0.06 10.10 8.38
N ILE A 31 -0.09 8.87 7.90
CA ILE A 31 -0.14 7.68 8.76
C ILE A 31 1.27 7.43 9.27
N GLY A 32 1.51 7.53 10.58
CA GLY A 32 2.80 7.21 11.17
C GLY A 32 2.85 5.73 11.56
N ALA A 33 3.50 4.90 10.74
CA ALA A 33 3.76 3.51 11.06
C ALA A 33 4.79 3.42 12.19
N ILE A 34 4.51 2.54 13.17
CA ILE A 34 5.41 2.27 14.29
C ILE A 34 5.87 0.82 14.14
N GLU A 35 7.18 0.60 14.06
CA GLU A 35 7.74 -0.73 13.89
C GLU A 35 7.25 -1.68 15.00
N SER A 36 6.88 -2.90 14.60
CA SER A 36 6.37 -3.96 15.49
C SER A 36 5.08 -3.61 16.25
N GLN A 37 4.32 -2.60 15.82
CA GLN A 37 3.03 -2.24 16.40
C GLN A 37 1.93 -2.13 15.34
N ILE A 38 0.71 -2.45 15.75
CA ILE A 38 -0.50 -2.37 14.90
C ILE A 38 -1.09 -0.96 14.95
N VAL A 39 -0.88 -0.25 16.06
CA VAL A 39 -1.29 1.14 16.25
C VAL A 39 -0.44 2.07 15.39
N THR A 40 -1.06 3.17 14.99
CA THR A 40 -0.44 4.19 14.13
C THR A 40 -0.57 5.57 14.75
N ASN A 41 0.42 6.43 14.51
CA ASN A 41 0.31 7.85 14.84
C ASN A 41 -0.50 8.58 13.75
N HIS A 42 -1.21 9.63 14.15
CA HIS A 42 -1.83 10.60 13.26
C HIS A 42 -0.90 11.81 13.19
N LEU A 43 -0.10 11.89 12.13
CA LEU A 43 0.86 12.97 11.91
C LEU A 43 0.26 14.03 10.99
N ILE A 44 0.72 15.27 11.15
CA ILE A 44 0.45 16.36 10.20
C ILE A 44 1.81 16.88 9.75
N GLU A 45 2.12 16.68 8.48
CA GLU A 45 3.43 16.98 7.91
C GLU A 45 3.32 17.90 6.71
N GLU A 46 4.37 18.69 6.47
CA GLU A 46 4.52 19.41 5.22
C GLU A 46 4.82 18.45 4.08
N ILE A 47 4.05 18.53 2.99
CA ILE A 47 4.20 17.64 1.83
C ILE A 47 4.77 18.42 0.64
N PRO A 48 5.90 17.98 0.06
CA PRO A 48 6.43 18.60 -1.14
C PRO A 48 5.48 18.35 -2.31
N TRP A 49 5.52 19.25 -3.30
CA TRP A 49 4.74 19.11 -4.51
C TRP A 49 5.57 19.49 -5.74
N GLU A 50 5.29 18.80 -6.83
CA GLU A 50 5.93 19.01 -8.13
C GLU A 50 4.85 18.98 -9.21
N ASN A 51 4.86 19.95 -10.12
CA ASN A 51 3.88 20.05 -11.22
C ASN A 51 2.41 19.98 -10.76
N GLY A 52 2.11 20.54 -9.58
CA GLY A 52 0.77 20.54 -8.98
C GLY A 52 0.34 19.22 -8.32
N LEU A 53 1.24 18.24 -8.23
CA LEU A 53 0.99 16.97 -7.55
C LEU A 53 1.82 16.90 -6.27
N ALA A 54 1.21 16.44 -5.18
CA ALA A 54 1.90 16.10 -3.96
C ALA A 54 2.73 14.83 -4.15
N VAL A 55 3.99 14.87 -3.73
CA VAL A 55 4.99 13.82 -3.96
C VAL A 55 5.59 13.34 -2.63
N THR A 56 6.33 12.23 -2.69
CA THR A 56 7.02 11.69 -1.52
C THR A 56 8.19 12.57 -1.08
N ASP A 57 8.52 12.53 0.21
CA ASP A 57 9.75 13.09 0.76
C ASP A 57 10.64 11.97 1.29
N LEU A 58 11.66 11.60 0.51
CA LEU A 58 12.54 10.48 0.87
C LEU A 58 13.51 10.82 2.01
N GLU A 59 13.80 12.10 2.25
CA GLU A 59 14.69 12.50 3.35
C GLU A 59 13.98 12.36 4.69
N ARG A 60 12.70 12.75 4.73
CA ARG A 60 11.82 12.65 5.90
C ARG A 60 11.04 11.34 5.99
N ASP A 61 11.27 10.40 5.07
CA ASP A 61 10.58 9.11 5.00
C ASP A 61 9.05 9.24 4.93
N ILE A 62 8.56 10.14 4.08
CA ILE A 62 7.14 10.30 3.78
C ILE A 62 6.87 9.73 2.40
N LEU A 63 6.17 8.60 2.36
CA LEU A 63 5.90 7.83 1.15
C LEU A 63 4.42 7.93 0.76
N LYS A 64 4.11 7.66 -0.51
CA LYS A 64 2.73 7.53 -0.97
C LYS A 64 2.18 6.17 -0.56
N MET A 65 0.90 6.15 -0.24
CA MET A 65 0.14 4.94 0.04
C MET A 65 -1.17 4.96 -0.75
N ALA A 66 -1.59 3.78 -1.22
CA ALA A 66 -2.85 3.60 -1.90
C ALA A 66 -3.59 2.35 -1.39
N VAL A 67 -4.92 2.41 -1.40
CA VAL A 67 -5.80 1.25 -1.20
C VAL A 67 -6.74 1.15 -2.39
N ILE A 68 -6.70 0.03 -3.09
CA ILE A 68 -7.43 -0.20 -4.34
C ILE A 68 -8.50 -1.26 -4.08
N GLU A 69 -9.75 -0.91 -4.37
CA GLU A 69 -10.89 -1.84 -4.26
C GLU A 69 -10.72 -2.99 -5.26
N ARG A 70 -10.89 -4.23 -4.77
CA ARG A 70 -10.60 -5.43 -5.56
C ARG A 70 -11.71 -6.47 -5.59
N HIS A 71 -12.82 -6.27 -4.91
CA HIS A 71 -13.89 -7.27 -4.80
C HIS A 71 -14.97 -7.09 -5.85
N LEU A 72 -15.31 -5.84 -6.15
CA LEU A 72 -16.41 -5.48 -7.04
C LEU A 72 -15.95 -4.79 -8.32
N GLY A 73 -14.67 -4.38 -8.39
CA GLY A 73 -14.14 -3.65 -9.55
C GLY A 73 -14.78 -2.27 -9.66
N THR A 74 -14.98 -1.58 -8.52
CA THR A 74 -15.63 -0.26 -8.50
C THR A 74 -14.78 0.84 -9.11
N GLY A 75 -13.46 0.62 -9.23
CA GLY A 75 -12.48 1.64 -9.60
C GLY A 75 -12.10 2.57 -8.44
N ASN A 76 -12.58 2.31 -7.21
CA ASN A 76 -12.21 3.10 -6.04
C ASN A 76 -10.73 2.95 -5.70
N VAL A 77 -10.05 4.08 -5.51
CA VAL A 77 -8.68 4.15 -5.03
C VAL A 77 -8.59 5.24 -3.98
N GLY A 78 -8.29 4.84 -2.74
CA GLY A 78 -7.97 5.77 -1.67
C GLY A 78 -6.48 6.07 -1.67
N LEU A 79 -6.12 7.35 -1.53
CA LEU A 79 -4.74 7.82 -1.54
C LEU A 79 -4.38 8.54 -0.24
N GLY A 80 -3.14 8.36 0.19
CA GLY A 80 -2.62 9.02 1.38
C GLY A 80 -1.10 8.98 1.45
N PHE A 81 -0.58 9.43 2.58
CA PHE A 81 0.85 9.41 2.89
C PHE A 81 1.12 8.57 4.14
N ILE A 82 2.29 7.96 4.16
CA ILE A 82 2.75 7.12 5.26
C ILE A 82 4.21 7.41 5.62
N HIS A 83 4.51 7.42 6.92
CA HIS A 83 5.84 7.59 7.46
C HIS A 83 6.29 6.32 8.19
N GLY A 84 7.58 5.95 8.08
CA GLY A 84 8.20 4.89 8.86
C GLY A 84 8.54 3.60 8.10
N PHE A 85 8.37 3.58 6.78
CA PHE A 85 8.70 2.41 5.94
C PHE A 85 10.16 2.40 5.49
N GLY A 86 10.77 3.56 5.28
CA GLY A 86 12.18 3.72 4.95
C GLY A 86 12.54 3.57 3.47
N LEU A 87 11.59 3.22 2.58
CA LEU A 87 11.87 2.96 1.17
C LEU A 87 12.58 4.15 0.50
N LYS A 88 13.58 3.83 -0.32
CA LYS A 88 14.37 4.79 -1.11
C LYS A 88 14.16 4.62 -2.62
N ALA A 89 13.63 3.48 -3.02
CA ALA A 89 13.22 3.20 -4.38
C ALA A 89 11.99 2.27 -4.36
N GLY A 90 11.28 2.21 -5.47
CA GLY A 90 10.26 1.18 -5.69
C GLY A 90 9.01 1.28 -4.81
N ALA A 91 8.28 0.17 -4.79
CA ALA A 91 7.03 0.01 -4.06
C ALA A 91 6.84 -1.42 -3.56
N LEU A 92 6.00 -1.56 -2.53
CA LEU A 92 5.52 -2.82 -1.98
C LEU A 92 4.00 -2.87 -2.15
N ALA A 93 3.45 -4.03 -2.50
CA ALA A 93 2.01 -4.24 -2.60
C ALA A 93 1.57 -5.56 -1.96
N THR A 94 0.36 -5.57 -1.41
CA THR A 94 -0.26 -6.75 -0.78
C THR A 94 -1.77 -6.77 -1.01
N SER A 95 -2.37 -7.95 -1.20
CA SER A 95 -3.83 -8.14 -1.04
C SER A 95 -4.23 -8.66 0.34
N VAL A 96 -3.26 -8.97 1.20
CA VAL A 96 -3.48 -9.25 2.62
C VAL A 96 -3.46 -7.91 3.36
N ALA A 97 -4.65 -7.33 3.52
CA ALA A 97 -4.84 -6.08 4.26
C ALA A 97 -6.04 -6.17 5.21
N HIS A 98 -5.77 -6.21 6.51
CA HIS A 98 -6.79 -6.36 7.53
C HIS A 98 -7.75 -5.15 7.54
N ASP A 99 -9.08 -5.29 7.57
CA ASP A 99 -9.86 -6.55 7.38
C ASP A 99 -10.66 -6.55 6.07
N HIS A 100 -10.60 -5.45 5.30
CA HIS A 100 -11.26 -5.35 4.00
C HIS A 100 -10.57 -6.19 2.91
N HIS A 101 -9.28 -6.49 3.07
CA HIS A 101 -8.44 -7.24 2.14
C HIS A 101 -8.47 -6.70 0.70
N ASN A 102 -8.54 -5.38 0.58
CA ASN A 102 -8.24 -4.63 -0.64
C ASN A 102 -6.74 -4.67 -0.96
N ILE A 103 -6.34 -4.27 -2.17
CA ILE A 103 -4.91 -4.17 -2.49
C ILE A 103 -4.37 -2.91 -1.82
N VAL A 104 -3.33 -3.05 -1.02
CA VAL A 104 -2.64 -1.95 -0.36
C VAL A 104 -1.25 -1.82 -0.95
N VAL A 105 -0.86 -0.59 -1.28
CA VAL A 105 0.42 -0.28 -1.91
C VAL A 105 1.09 0.86 -1.16
N VAL A 106 2.40 0.76 -0.94
CA VAL A 106 3.26 1.85 -0.46
C VAL A 106 4.43 2.00 -1.43
N GLY A 107 4.80 3.22 -1.78
CA GLY A 107 5.89 3.42 -2.73
C GLY A 107 6.42 4.84 -2.79
N VAL A 108 7.58 4.96 -3.44
CA VAL A 108 8.26 6.23 -3.66
C VAL A 108 7.76 6.98 -4.90
N ASP A 109 7.17 6.27 -5.85
CA ASP A 109 6.72 6.81 -7.12
C ASP A 109 5.53 6.04 -7.70
N ASP A 110 4.74 6.73 -8.52
CA ASP A 110 3.47 6.23 -9.05
C ASP A 110 3.66 5.04 -10.02
N GLN A 111 4.79 4.97 -10.74
CA GLN A 111 5.06 3.90 -11.69
C GLN A 111 5.39 2.58 -10.96
N SER A 112 6.22 2.65 -9.92
CA SER A 112 6.52 1.51 -9.06
C SER A 112 5.26 1.00 -8.35
N MET A 113 4.44 1.93 -7.82
CA MET A 113 3.18 1.57 -7.14
C MET A 113 2.22 0.87 -8.10
N TYR A 114 2.04 1.40 -9.31
CA TYR A 114 1.22 0.77 -10.34
C TYR A 114 1.73 -0.64 -10.69
N THR A 115 3.03 -0.78 -10.95
CA THR A 115 3.65 -2.06 -11.32
C THR A 115 3.50 -3.11 -10.22
N ALA A 116 3.69 -2.73 -8.95
CA ALA A 116 3.47 -3.62 -7.82
C ALA A 116 1.99 -4.04 -7.68
N ALA A 117 1.05 -3.10 -7.87
CA ALA A 117 -0.38 -3.38 -7.83
C ALA A 117 -0.80 -4.35 -8.95
N CYS A 118 -0.36 -4.11 -10.18
CA CYS A 118 -0.60 -5.00 -11.32
C CYS A 118 -0.05 -6.39 -11.07
N ALA A 119 1.17 -6.52 -10.55
CA ALA A 119 1.74 -7.82 -10.20
C ALA A 119 0.86 -8.60 -9.21
N VAL A 120 0.36 -7.94 -8.15
CA VAL A 120 -0.60 -8.53 -7.19
C VAL A 120 -1.89 -8.95 -7.89
N GLY A 121 -2.39 -8.13 -8.81
CA GLY A 121 -3.53 -8.43 -9.66
C GLY A 121 -3.36 -9.70 -10.50
N GLU A 122 -2.33 -9.71 -11.32
CA GLU A 122 -2.02 -10.76 -12.30
C GLU A 122 -1.80 -12.13 -11.65
N MET A 123 -1.21 -12.16 -10.45
CA MET A 123 -0.96 -13.42 -9.73
C MET A 123 -2.16 -13.91 -8.90
N GLY A 124 -3.30 -13.21 -8.94
CA GLY A 124 -4.50 -13.58 -8.18
C GLY A 124 -4.43 -13.24 -6.69
N GLY A 125 -3.61 -12.25 -6.33
CA GLY A 125 -3.36 -11.78 -4.97
C GLY A 125 -2.06 -12.33 -4.38
N GLY A 126 -1.65 -11.77 -3.25
CA GLY A 126 -0.40 -12.08 -2.57
C GLY A 126 0.43 -10.83 -2.32
N PHE A 127 1.75 -10.96 -2.42
CA PHE A 127 2.71 -9.90 -2.14
C PHE A 127 3.61 -9.63 -3.33
N ALA A 128 3.90 -8.37 -3.62
CA ALA A 128 4.85 -7.97 -4.66
C ALA A 128 5.78 -6.84 -4.20
N THR A 129 6.99 -6.82 -4.75
CA THR A 129 7.85 -5.64 -4.80
C THR A 129 8.10 -5.25 -6.26
N ALA A 130 8.18 -3.95 -6.52
CA ALA A 130 8.51 -3.43 -7.85
C ALA A 130 9.41 -2.20 -7.78
N ASN A 131 10.15 -1.95 -8.85
CA ASN A 131 10.93 -0.73 -9.04
C ASN A 131 10.77 -0.27 -10.49
N LYS A 132 10.13 0.89 -10.66
CA LYS A 132 9.65 1.39 -11.96
C LYS A 132 8.80 0.30 -12.63
N ASP A 133 9.13 -0.05 -13.87
CA ASP A 133 8.40 -1.04 -14.67
C ASP A 133 8.81 -2.49 -14.38
N GLN A 134 9.72 -2.73 -13.43
CA GLN A 134 10.23 -4.07 -13.11
C GLN A 134 9.65 -4.61 -11.81
N VAL A 135 8.98 -5.77 -11.90
CA VAL A 135 8.66 -6.60 -10.72
C VAL A 135 9.93 -7.26 -10.21
N MET A 136 10.22 -7.09 -8.92
CA MET A 136 11.46 -7.58 -8.30
C MET A 136 11.29 -8.92 -7.60
N ALA A 137 10.18 -9.11 -6.87
CA ALA A 137 9.83 -10.35 -6.21
C ALA A 137 8.31 -10.45 -6.03
N THR A 138 7.80 -11.68 -5.98
CA THR A 138 6.37 -11.98 -5.82
C THR A 138 6.15 -13.23 -4.96
N LEU A 139 5.05 -13.27 -4.23
CA LEU A 139 4.53 -14.46 -3.56
C LEU A 139 3.03 -14.58 -3.83
N PRO A 140 2.61 -15.45 -4.78
CA PRO A 140 1.21 -15.61 -5.16
C PRO A 140 0.36 -16.30 -4.09
N PHE A 141 -0.80 -15.71 -3.80
CA PHE A 141 -1.85 -16.22 -2.93
C PHE A 141 -3.18 -16.41 -3.69
N PRO A 142 -3.25 -17.39 -4.61
CA PRO A 142 -4.39 -17.53 -5.52
C PRO A 142 -5.71 -17.92 -4.84
N ILE A 143 -5.69 -18.31 -3.55
CA ILE A 143 -6.88 -18.62 -2.78
C ILE A 143 -7.31 -17.35 -2.02
N ALA A 144 -8.40 -16.74 -2.46
CA ALA A 144 -9.04 -15.54 -1.94
C ALA A 144 -8.15 -14.26 -1.95
N GLY A 145 -6.97 -14.32 -2.57
CA GLY A 145 -5.92 -13.32 -2.44
C GLY A 145 -5.21 -13.35 -1.09
N LEU A 146 -5.35 -14.45 -0.32
CA LEU A 146 -4.93 -14.54 1.09
C LEU A 146 -4.07 -15.76 1.40
N MET A 147 -4.23 -16.86 0.66
CA MET A 147 -3.50 -18.11 0.92
C MET A 147 -2.82 -18.64 -0.34
N SER A 148 -1.62 -19.15 -0.16
CA SER A 148 -0.90 -19.92 -1.17
C SER A 148 -1.43 -21.36 -1.24
N ASP A 149 -1.34 -21.97 -2.42
CA ASP A 149 -1.55 -23.41 -2.62
C ASP A 149 -0.23 -24.20 -2.73
N GLN A 150 0.90 -23.53 -2.46
CA GLN A 150 2.24 -24.13 -2.45
C GLN A 150 2.60 -24.75 -1.09
N PRO A 151 3.56 -25.69 -1.03
CA PRO A 151 4.11 -26.19 0.23
C PRO A 151 4.66 -25.06 1.11
N ALA A 152 4.54 -25.21 2.42
CA ALA A 152 4.95 -24.19 3.39
C ALA A 152 6.43 -23.79 3.23
N GLU A 153 7.32 -24.75 2.95
CA GLU A 153 8.74 -24.51 2.73
C GLU A 153 9.00 -23.61 1.52
N ALA A 154 8.22 -23.77 0.44
CA ALA A 154 8.32 -22.92 -0.74
C ALA A 154 7.82 -21.49 -0.44
N VAL A 155 6.74 -21.37 0.34
CA VAL A 155 6.19 -20.08 0.78
C VAL A 155 7.21 -19.33 1.66
N VAL A 156 7.89 -20.02 2.58
CA VAL A 156 8.94 -19.44 3.42
C VAL A 156 10.09 -18.88 2.57
N VAL A 157 10.60 -19.65 1.60
CA VAL A 157 11.69 -19.20 0.71
C VAL A 157 11.27 -17.99 -0.13
N ALA A 158 10.02 -17.97 -0.62
CA ALA A 158 9.49 -16.83 -1.36
C ALA A 158 9.32 -15.59 -0.48
N MET A 159 8.86 -15.76 0.77
CA MET A 159 8.77 -14.66 1.74
C MET A 159 10.15 -14.08 2.08
N ASP A 160 11.17 -14.92 2.29
CA ASP A 160 12.56 -14.47 2.49
C ASP A 160 13.07 -13.64 1.30
N THR A 161 12.68 -14.03 0.08
CA THR A 161 13.05 -13.32 -1.15
C THR A 161 12.37 -11.95 -1.21
N LEU A 162 11.09 -11.87 -0.84
CA LEU A 162 10.35 -10.61 -0.74
C LEU A 162 10.94 -9.67 0.32
N GLN A 163 11.26 -10.18 1.50
CA GLN A 163 11.88 -9.39 2.57
C GLN A 163 13.24 -8.83 2.12
N LYS A 164 14.08 -9.65 1.47
CA LYS A 164 15.35 -9.19 0.88
C LYS A 164 15.13 -8.14 -0.21
N SER A 165 14.11 -8.32 -1.05
CA SER A 165 13.77 -7.33 -2.07
C SER A 165 13.31 -6.01 -1.46
N ALA A 166 12.47 -6.03 -0.43
CA ALA A 166 12.02 -4.82 0.27
C ALA A 166 13.20 -4.11 0.96
N ALA A 167 14.12 -4.85 1.57
CA ALA A 167 15.35 -4.30 2.15
C ALA A 167 16.26 -3.68 1.07
N ALA A 168 16.38 -4.31 -0.11
CA ALA A 168 17.13 -3.75 -1.23
C ALA A 168 16.52 -2.45 -1.79
N LEU A 169 15.20 -2.28 -1.65
CA LEU A 169 14.48 -1.04 -1.95
C LEU A 169 14.62 0.04 -0.86
N GLY A 170 15.23 -0.30 0.28
CA GLY A 170 15.54 0.62 1.38
C GLY A 170 14.67 0.46 2.62
N SER A 171 13.72 -0.49 2.64
CA SER A 171 12.88 -0.72 3.82
C SER A 171 13.73 -0.96 5.06
N LYS A 172 13.42 -0.25 6.13
CA LYS A 172 14.10 -0.43 7.43
C LYS A 172 13.37 -1.37 8.38
N LEU A 173 12.11 -1.66 8.06
CA LEU A 173 11.26 -2.52 8.88
C LEU A 173 11.73 -3.97 8.82
N HIS A 174 11.68 -4.65 9.97
CA HIS A 174 11.91 -6.09 10.04
C HIS A 174 10.91 -6.88 9.18
N ASP A 175 9.62 -6.50 9.20
CA ASP A 175 8.57 -7.12 8.41
C ASP A 175 7.65 -6.07 7.77
N PRO A 176 8.03 -5.51 6.61
CA PRO A 176 7.28 -4.41 6.00
C PRO A 176 5.91 -4.85 5.46
N PHE A 177 5.75 -6.10 5.02
CA PHE A 177 4.47 -6.60 4.53
C PHE A 177 3.47 -6.80 5.66
N MET A 178 3.95 -7.29 6.81
CA MET A 178 3.12 -7.37 8.00
C MET A 178 2.68 -5.98 8.47
N THR A 179 3.60 -5.02 8.57
CA THR A 179 3.22 -3.63 8.88
C THR A 179 2.21 -3.09 7.87
N LEU A 180 2.43 -3.27 6.57
CA LEU A 180 1.54 -2.78 5.51
C LEU A 180 0.12 -3.35 5.62
N SER A 181 -0.01 -4.63 5.98
CA SER A 181 -1.30 -5.31 6.12
C SER A 181 -2.23 -4.68 7.15
N PHE A 182 -1.72 -3.91 8.12
CA PHE A 182 -2.53 -3.24 9.14
C PHE A 182 -2.78 -1.75 8.87
N MET A 183 -2.24 -1.19 7.78
CA MET A 183 -2.42 0.23 7.47
C MET A 183 -3.82 0.55 6.94
N ALA A 184 -4.58 -0.48 6.56
CA ALA A 184 -5.97 -0.37 6.13
C ALA A 184 -7.01 -0.83 7.19
N LEU A 185 -6.60 -1.10 8.43
CA LEU A 185 -7.48 -1.62 9.48
C LEU A 185 -8.17 -0.50 10.26
N GLU A 186 -9.33 -0.04 9.79
CA GLU A 186 -10.07 1.14 10.27
C GLU A 186 -10.80 1.00 11.62
N VAL A 187 -10.45 -0.02 12.41
CA VAL A 187 -10.96 -0.24 13.77
C VAL A 187 -9.90 -0.07 14.86
N ILE A 188 -8.64 0.24 14.48
CA ILE A 188 -7.54 0.47 15.42
C ILE A 188 -7.03 1.92 15.26
N PRO A 189 -6.87 2.68 16.37
CA PRO A 189 -6.42 4.07 16.33
C PRO A 189 -5.04 4.28 15.65
N THR A 190 -4.75 5.47 15.11
CA THR A 190 -5.57 6.70 15.11
C THR A 190 -6.03 7.15 13.71
N LEU A 191 -5.24 6.91 12.66
CA LEU A 191 -5.53 7.29 11.26
C LEU A 191 -5.26 6.10 10.32
N LYS A 192 -6.24 5.75 9.46
CA LYS A 192 -6.15 4.61 8.53
C LYS A 192 -6.64 5.00 7.14
N LEU A 193 -6.23 4.24 6.12
CA LEU A 193 -6.61 4.46 4.73
C LEU A 193 -7.50 3.32 4.24
N THR A 194 -8.64 3.63 3.63
CA THR A 194 -9.50 2.68 2.92
C THR A 194 -9.52 3.03 1.42
N ASP A 195 -10.19 2.24 0.58
CA ASP A 195 -10.41 2.58 -0.84
C ASP A 195 -11.23 3.87 -1.02
N GLN A 196 -11.85 4.38 0.04
CA GLN A 196 -12.65 5.61 0.05
C GLN A 196 -11.90 6.82 0.63
N GLY A 197 -10.63 6.63 1.03
CA GLY A 197 -9.79 7.69 1.59
C GLY A 197 -9.50 7.51 3.08
N LEU A 198 -9.09 8.61 3.74
CA LEU A 198 -8.65 8.56 5.13
C LEU A 198 -9.82 8.53 6.11
N ILE A 199 -9.68 7.69 7.13
CA ILE A 199 -10.59 7.58 8.27
C ILE A 199 -9.83 7.97 9.54
N ASP A 200 -10.38 8.94 10.27
CA ASP A 200 -10.02 9.18 11.66
C ASP A 200 -10.80 8.17 12.51
N VAL A 201 -10.09 7.17 13.04
CA VAL A 201 -10.69 6.02 13.72
C VAL A 201 -11.20 6.41 15.11
N GLU A 202 -10.58 7.40 15.76
CA GLU A 202 -11.03 7.87 17.07
C GLU A 202 -12.36 8.62 16.97
N GLN A 203 -12.56 9.35 15.88
CA GLN A 203 -13.79 10.10 15.61
C GLN A 203 -14.80 9.34 14.75
N PHE A 204 -14.46 8.14 14.27
CA PHE A 204 -15.26 7.32 13.36
C PHE A 204 -15.80 8.10 12.15
N LYS A 205 -14.95 8.88 11.50
CA LYS A 205 -15.38 9.71 10.36
C LYS A 205 -14.33 9.81 9.25
N PRO A 206 -14.77 9.97 8.00
CA PRO A 206 -13.87 10.36 6.91
C PRO A 206 -13.23 11.71 7.19
N VAL A 207 -11.95 11.84 6.85
CA VAL A 207 -11.20 13.09 6.93
C VAL A 207 -10.51 13.37 5.61
N LYS A 208 -10.30 14.66 5.31
CA LYS A 208 -9.56 15.08 4.11
C LYS A 208 -8.08 14.77 4.27
N LEU A 209 -7.40 14.51 3.16
CA LEU A 209 -5.94 14.34 3.15
C LEU A 209 -5.22 15.62 3.58
N PHE A 210 -5.54 16.75 2.94
CA PHE A 210 -4.95 18.05 3.28
C PHE A 210 -5.70 18.74 4.42
N VAL A 211 -4.95 19.40 5.30
CA VAL A 211 -5.48 20.18 6.44
C VAL A 211 -5.46 21.69 6.21
N GLU A 212 -4.53 22.16 5.38
CA GLU A 212 -4.22 23.56 5.08
C GLU A 212 -3.78 23.67 3.64
#